data_AF-A0A196SCX5-F1
#
_entry.id   AF-A0A196SCX5-F1
#
_cell.length_a   1.000
_cell.length_b   1.000
_cell.length_c   1.000
_cell.angle_alpha   90.00
_cell.angle_beta   90.00
_cell.angle_gamma   90.00
#
_symmetry.space_group_name_H-M   'P 1'
#
loop_
_entity.id
_entity.type
_entity.pdbx_description
1 polymer ?
#
loop_
_entity_poly.entity_id
_entity_poly.type
_entity_poly.pdbx_seq_one_letter_code
_entity_poly.pdbx_strand_id
1 'polypeptide(L)'
;KLDRPLFRDYWERFNRCVEAVRGRTERTVLRLTLVKGYNMEDPEGISEIVKASCPSFVELKGMTFSGQGCLLKMENCPWYSEVVAYGQKLNALLEDYEISCEHEHSCSVLLTHKKFFYDGKWHTWIDFDKFQELYARWKRDGTPVDALDYSIETPAWAVYGSNEQGFDPSDVRLKKRKVEGCEE
;
A
#
# COMPACT_ATOMS: atom_id res chain seq x y z
N LYS A 1 11.52 15.04 -15.05
CA LYS A 1 10.44 15.56 -14.18
C LYS A 1 9.21 14.68 -14.38
N LEU A 2 8.78 13.98 -13.33
CA LEU A 2 7.73 12.95 -13.40
C LEU A 2 6.34 13.59 -13.52
N ASP A 3 6.03 14.52 -12.61
CA ASP A 3 4.73 15.18 -12.57
C ASP A 3 4.68 16.51 -13.33
N ARG A 4 3.47 16.81 -13.83
CA ARG A 4 3.11 18.10 -14.45
C ARG A 4 1.84 18.63 -13.80
N PRO A 5 1.94 19.24 -12.60
CA PRO A 5 0.77 19.76 -11.91
C PRO A 5 0.02 20.81 -12.74
N LEU A 6 -1.30 20.71 -12.79
CA LEU A 6 -2.16 21.64 -13.53
C LEU A 6 -2.31 23.00 -12.82
N PHE A 7 -2.34 22.98 -11.49
CA PHE A 7 -2.54 24.15 -10.66
C PHE A 7 -1.23 24.62 -10.04
N ARG A 8 -1.10 25.93 -9.81
CA ARG A 8 0.09 26.49 -9.16
C ARG A 8 0.15 26.16 -7.67
N ASP A 9 -1.00 26.06 -7.02
CA ASP A 9 -1.18 25.76 -5.59
C ASP A 9 -1.32 24.24 -5.31
N TYR A 10 -0.79 23.40 -6.21
CA TYR A 10 -0.97 21.94 -6.13
C TYR A 10 -0.40 21.35 -4.84
N TRP A 11 0.72 21.90 -4.35
CA TRP A 11 1.40 21.41 -3.16
C TRP A 11 0.61 21.74 -1.89
N GLU A 12 0.07 22.95 -1.81
CA GLU A 12 -0.80 23.40 -0.72
C GLU A 12 -2.11 22.62 -0.69
N ARG A 13 -2.64 22.23 -1.86
CA ARG A 13 -3.81 21.32 -1.93
C ARG A 13 -3.46 19.92 -1.46
N PHE A 14 -2.32 19.39 -1.88
CA PHE A 14 -1.84 18.09 -1.45
C PHE A 14 -1.69 18.02 0.07
N ASN A 15 -1.03 19.00 0.69
CA ASN A 15 -0.85 19.03 2.15
C ASN A 15 -2.18 19.13 2.90
N ARG A 16 -3.15 19.91 2.39
CA ARG A 16 -4.52 19.94 2.95
C ARG A 16 -5.22 18.58 2.86
N CYS A 17 -4.99 17.82 1.78
CA CYS A 17 -5.51 16.45 1.68
C CYS A 17 -4.84 15.52 2.70
N VAL A 18 -3.52 15.61 2.87
CA VAL A 18 -2.76 14.83 3.88
C VAL A 18 -3.31 15.09 5.29
N GLU A 19 -3.52 16.35 5.66
CA GLU A 19 -4.11 16.72 6.96
C GLU A 19 -5.55 16.19 7.14
N ALA A 20 -6.36 16.24 6.08
CA ALA A 20 -7.75 15.77 6.13
C ALA A 20 -7.89 14.25 6.30
N VAL A 21 -6.86 13.46 5.98
CA VAL A 21 -6.84 12.00 6.22
C VAL A 21 -6.81 11.68 7.72
N ARG A 22 -6.11 12.49 8.52
CA ARG A 22 -5.90 12.23 9.95
C ARG A 22 -7.20 12.22 10.76
N GLY A 23 -8.18 13.02 10.34
CA GLY A 23 -9.47 13.14 11.01
C GLY A 23 -10.50 12.08 10.61
N ARG A 24 -10.13 11.08 9.80
CA ARG A 24 -11.04 10.02 9.34
C ARG A 24 -11.08 8.84 10.30
N THR A 25 -12.27 8.30 10.52
CA THR A 25 -12.49 7.09 11.33
C THR A 25 -12.50 5.85 10.46
N GLU A 26 -12.97 5.99 9.22
CA GLU A 26 -12.94 4.95 8.21
C GLU A 26 -11.50 4.55 7.83
N ARG A 27 -11.36 3.37 7.21
CA ARG A 27 -10.08 2.87 6.71
C ARG A 27 -9.49 3.82 5.67
N THR A 28 -8.30 4.31 5.95
CA THR A 28 -7.54 5.22 5.07
C THR A 28 -6.29 4.54 4.53
N VAL A 29 -5.96 4.80 3.26
CA VAL A 29 -4.78 4.23 2.60
C VAL A 29 -4.01 5.34 1.91
N LEU A 30 -2.71 5.42 2.16
CA LEU A 30 -1.79 6.20 1.36
C LEU A 30 -1.02 5.26 0.44
N ARG A 31 -1.34 5.30 -0.85
CA ARG A 31 -0.69 4.45 -1.86
C ARG A 31 0.43 5.19 -2.55
N LEU A 32 1.67 4.71 -2.40
CA LEU A 32 2.82 5.19 -3.17
C LEU A 32 3.12 4.23 -4.32
N THR A 33 3.17 4.77 -5.53
CA THR A 33 3.73 4.06 -6.67
C THR A 33 5.22 4.35 -6.73
N LEU A 34 6.04 3.34 -6.47
CA LEU A 34 7.50 3.45 -6.41
C LEU A 34 8.10 3.36 -7.81
N VAL A 35 8.91 4.34 -8.16
CA VAL A 35 9.57 4.50 -9.45
C VAL A 35 11.06 4.70 -9.22
N LYS A 36 11.87 3.75 -9.71
CA LYS A 36 13.32 3.78 -9.52
C LYS A 36 13.96 4.97 -10.24
N GLY A 37 14.82 5.70 -9.53
CA GLY A 37 15.48 6.91 -10.02
C GLY A 37 14.64 8.19 -9.88
N TYR A 38 13.53 8.14 -9.12
CA TYR A 38 12.62 9.28 -8.97
C TYR A 38 12.11 9.52 -7.55
N ASN A 39 11.47 8.52 -6.91
CA ASN A 39 10.81 8.72 -5.61
C ASN A 39 11.15 7.64 -4.56
N MET A 40 12.25 6.92 -4.78
CA MET A 40 12.72 5.86 -3.88
C MET A 40 13.94 6.28 -3.06
N GLU A 41 14.43 7.51 -3.26
CA GLU A 41 15.68 8.02 -2.70
C GLU A 41 15.49 8.74 -1.35
N ASP A 42 14.27 9.16 -1.01
CA ASP A 42 13.95 9.98 0.18
C ASP A 42 12.82 9.34 1.02
N PRO A 43 13.11 8.26 1.79
CA PRO A 43 12.14 7.69 2.71
C PRO A 43 11.79 8.63 3.88
N GLU A 44 12.70 9.53 4.27
CA GLU A 44 12.49 10.52 5.33
C GLU A 44 11.35 11.49 4.96
N GLY A 45 11.37 12.08 3.77
CA GLY A 45 10.30 12.94 3.28
C GLY A 45 8.95 12.24 3.22
N ILE A 46 8.92 10.96 2.81
CA ILE A 46 7.69 10.15 2.84
C ILE A 46 7.23 9.86 4.26
N SER A 47 8.15 9.60 5.19
CA SER A 47 7.82 9.34 6.59
C SER A 47 7.09 10.54 7.23
N GLU A 48 7.47 11.77 6.89
CA GLU A 48 6.79 12.97 7.39
C GLU A 48 5.36 13.09 6.87
N ILE A 49 5.12 12.73 5.60
CA ILE A 49 3.76 12.67 5.03
C ILE A 49 2.91 11.61 5.75
N VAL A 50 3.49 10.43 6.01
CA VAL A 50 2.79 9.35 6.73
C VAL A 50 2.47 9.76 8.17
N LYS A 51 3.41 10.38 8.90
CA LYS A 51 3.18 10.89 10.26
C LYS A 51 2.14 12.01 10.31
N ALA A 52 2.11 12.89 9.29
CA ALA A 52 1.14 13.98 9.19
C ALA A 52 -0.28 13.45 8.95
N SER A 53 -0.43 12.50 8.03
CA SER A 53 -1.75 11.93 7.66
C SER A 53 -2.23 10.81 8.58
N CYS A 54 -1.32 10.10 9.26
CA CYS A 54 -1.59 8.92 10.08
C CYS A 54 -2.62 7.94 9.47
N PRO A 55 -2.39 7.43 8.24
CA PRO A 55 -3.35 6.57 7.58
C PRO A 55 -3.45 5.20 8.27
N SER A 56 -4.52 4.46 8.02
CA SER A 56 -4.60 3.07 8.48
C SER A 56 -3.54 2.18 7.81
N PHE A 57 -3.25 2.46 6.54
CA PHE A 57 -2.34 1.67 5.70
C PHE A 57 -1.48 2.56 4.79
N VAL A 58 -0.25 2.11 4.52
CA VAL A 58 0.61 2.64 3.48
C VAL A 58 0.91 1.51 2.49
N GLU A 59 0.35 1.61 1.29
CA GLU A 59 0.57 0.62 0.22
C GLU A 59 1.74 1.08 -0.65
N LEU A 60 2.82 0.31 -0.64
CA LEU A 60 3.98 0.52 -1.50
C LEU A 60 3.84 -0.40 -2.70
N LYS A 61 3.73 0.18 -3.90
CA LYS A 61 3.52 -0.58 -5.14
C LYS A 61 4.56 -0.21 -6.18
N GLY A 62 5.30 -1.20 -6.68
CA GLY A 62 6.24 -1.00 -7.78
C GLY A 62 5.53 -0.55 -9.05
N MET A 63 6.07 0.46 -9.72
CA MET A 63 5.61 0.89 -11.03
C MET A 63 5.71 -0.26 -12.04
N THR A 64 4.64 -0.48 -12.79
CA THR A 64 4.60 -1.45 -13.90
C THR A 64 4.64 -0.70 -15.23
N PHE A 65 5.52 -1.14 -16.13
CA PHE A 65 5.65 -0.54 -17.46
C PHE A 65 4.41 -0.85 -18.33
N SER A 66 3.76 0.20 -18.83
CA SER A 66 2.52 0.10 -19.61
C SER A 66 2.74 -0.04 -21.12
N GLY A 67 3.97 0.08 -21.62
CA GLY A 67 4.29 -0.03 -23.05
C GLY A 67 4.58 1.29 -23.75
N GLN A 68 4.35 1.33 -25.07
CA GLN A 68 4.67 2.46 -25.94
C GLN A 68 3.89 3.72 -25.55
N GLY A 69 4.57 4.87 -25.54
CA GLY A 69 4.00 6.16 -25.14
C GLY A 69 4.23 6.53 -23.68
N CYS A 70 4.85 5.65 -22.88
CA CYS A 70 5.28 5.98 -21.52
C CYS A 70 6.60 6.76 -21.53
N LEU A 71 6.70 7.83 -20.71
CA LEU A 71 7.96 8.54 -20.47
C LEU A 71 8.94 7.70 -19.64
N LEU A 72 8.42 6.74 -18.88
CA LEU A 72 9.20 5.82 -18.04
C LEU A 72 9.58 4.58 -18.82
N LYS A 73 10.74 4.02 -18.52
CA LYS A 73 11.27 2.81 -19.13
C LYS A 73 11.18 1.64 -18.16
N MET A 74 11.45 0.42 -18.64
CA MET A 74 11.51 -0.75 -17.76
C MET A 74 12.57 -0.64 -16.66
N GLU A 75 13.67 0.10 -16.89
CA GLU A 75 14.69 0.36 -15.86
C GLU A 75 14.16 1.15 -14.66
N ASN A 76 13.00 1.81 -14.80
CA ASN A 76 12.32 2.51 -13.73
C ASN A 76 11.37 1.62 -12.92
N CYS A 77 11.08 0.39 -13.39
CA CYS A 77 10.32 -0.60 -12.64
C CYS A 77 11.21 -1.18 -11.53
N PRO A 78 10.87 -1.00 -10.24
CA PRO A 78 11.62 -1.64 -9.17
C PRO A 78 11.31 -3.14 -9.13
N TRP A 79 12.30 -3.92 -8.73
CA TRP A 79 12.09 -5.31 -8.34
C TRP A 79 11.33 -5.39 -7.02
N TYR A 80 10.67 -6.51 -6.76
CA TYR A 80 9.98 -6.74 -5.50
C TYR A 80 10.90 -6.55 -4.28
N SER A 81 12.13 -7.07 -4.36
CA SER A 81 13.14 -6.90 -3.32
C SER A 81 13.51 -5.42 -3.06
N GLU A 82 13.48 -4.57 -4.08
CA GLU A 82 13.72 -3.13 -3.93
C GLU A 82 12.53 -2.43 -3.26
N VAL A 83 11.30 -2.86 -3.54
CA VAL A 83 10.09 -2.39 -2.85
C VAL A 83 10.11 -2.80 -1.38
N VAL A 84 10.47 -4.04 -1.07
CA VAL A 84 10.65 -4.52 0.32
C VAL A 84 11.72 -3.72 1.05
N ALA A 85 12.89 -3.54 0.44
CA ALA A 85 13.99 -2.78 1.03
C ALA A 85 13.61 -1.32 1.31
N TYR A 86 12.86 -0.68 0.41
CA TYR A 86 12.31 0.65 0.64
C TYR A 86 11.28 0.64 1.80
N GLY A 87 10.39 -0.35 1.82
CA GLY A 87 9.41 -0.52 2.90
C GLY A 87 10.05 -0.71 4.27
N GLN A 88 11.15 -1.48 4.37
CA GLN A 88 11.91 -1.65 5.60
C GLN A 88 12.55 -0.35 6.08
N LYS A 89 13.13 0.44 5.16
CA LYS A 89 13.69 1.77 5.48
C LYS A 89 12.61 2.72 5.99
N LEU A 90 11.46 2.77 5.31
CA LEU A 90 10.33 3.60 5.73
C LEU A 90 9.78 3.14 7.08
N ASN A 91 9.66 1.83 7.30
CA ASN A 91 9.19 1.26 8.56
C ASN A 91 10.09 1.64 9.75
N ALA A 92 11.42 1.67 9.55
CA ALA A 92 12.37 2.08 10.59
C ALA A 92 12.19 3.54 11.04
N LEU A 93 11.49 4.37 10.26
CA LEU A 93 11.20 5.78 10.56
C LEU A 93 9.80 5.99 11.18
N LEU A 94 9.01 4.92 11.33
CA LEU A 94 7.60 4.94 11.71
C LEU A 94 7.33 4.01 12.90
N GLU A 95 7.33 4.57 14.11
CA GLU A 95 7.16 3.79 15.35
C GLU A 95 5.80 3.08 15.43
N ASP A 96 4.74 3.68 14.89
CA ASP A 96 3.37 3.17 14.96
C ASP A 96 2.99 2.20 13.82
N TYR A 97 3.92 1.91 12.91
CA TYR A 97 3.66 1.07 11.74
C TYR A 97 4.54 -0.18 11.73
N GLU A 98 4.10 -1.18 11.01
CA GLU A 98 4.87 -2.38 10.70
C GLU A 98 4.43 -2.97 9.36
N ILE A 99 5.31 -3.72 8.70
CA ILE A 99 4.96 -4.43 7.46
C ILE A 99 4.08 -5.63 7.84
N SER A 100 2.82 -5.60 7.41
CA SER A 100 1.83 -6.63 7.77
C SER A 100 1.60 -7.64 6.65
N CYS A 101 1.59 -7.18 5.40
CA CYS A 101 1.25 -7.99 4.23
C CYS A 101 2.22 -7.74 3.06
N GLU A 102 2.30 -8.74 2.19
CA GLU A 102 2.94 -8.63 0.89
C GLU A 102 2.04 -9.17 -0.22
N HIS A 103 2.34 -8.77 -1.46
CA HIS A 103 1.86 -9.43 -2.66
C HIS A 103 2.97 -9.37 -3.72
N GLU A 104 3.86 -10.36 -3.69
CA GLU A 104 5.06 -10.41 -4.54
C GLU A 104 4.68 -10.28 -6.02
N HIS A 105 3.61 -10.98 -6.45
CA HIS A 105 3.19 -10.99 -7.84
C HIS A 105 2.79 -9.61 -8.38
N SER A 106 2.30 -8.72 -7.51
CA SER A 106 1.98 -7.32 -7.88
C SER A 106 3.05 -6.32 -7.48
N CYS A 107 4.23 -6.79 -7.02
CA CYS A 107 5.32 -5.95 -6.55
C CYS A 107 4.85 -4.98 -5.45
N SER A 108 4.12 -5.49 -4.45
CA SER A 108 3.48 -4.67 -3.42
C SER A 108 3.78 -5.15 -2.00
N VAL A 109 3.96 -4.20 -1.08
CA VAL A 109 3.98 -4.44 0.38
C VAL A 109 3.08 -3.44 1.09
N LEU A 110 2.56 -3.83 2.25
CA LEU A 110 1.64 -3.04 3.04
C LEU A 110 2.24 -2.75 4.42
N LEU A 111 2.52 -1.48 4.71
CA LEU A 111 2.75 -1.03 6.08
C LEU A 111 1.40 -0.72 6.71
N THR A 112 1.20 -1.15 7.95
CA THR A 112 -0.08 -1.04 8.66
C THR A 112 0.15 -0.43 10.03
N HIS A 113 -0.75 0.46 10.42
CA HIS A 113 -0.75 1.00 11.78
C HIS A 113 -0.97 -0.12 12.80
N LYS A 114 -0.18 -0.17 13.86
CA LYS A 114 -0.20 -1.23 14.90
C LYS A 114 -1.54 -1.38 15.64
N LYS A 115 -2.50 -0.48 15.40
CA LYS A 115 -3.88 -0.60 15.92
C LYS A 115 -4.63 -1.80 15.32
N PHE A 116 -4.20 -2.27 14.14
CA PHE A 116 -4.72 -3.48 13.50
C PHE A 116 -3.97 -4.75 13.95
N PHE A 117 -3.02 -4.65 14.87
CA PHE A 117 -2.34 -5.79 15.46
C PHE A 117 -2.83 -6.01 16.89
N TYR A 118 -3.68 -7.02 17.08
CA TYR A 118 -4.21 -7.41 18.38
C TYR A 118 -4.37 -8.92 18.42
N ASP A 119 -4.42 -9.48 19.63
CA ASP A 119 -4.47 -10.94 19.85
C ASP A 119 -3.33 -11.72 19.14
N GLY A 120 -2.17 -11.06 18.98
CA GLY A 120 -0.99 -11.62 18.34
C GLY A 120 -1.10 -11.77 16.82
N LYS A 121 -2.12 -11.17 16.19
CA LYS A 121 -2.37 -11.31 14.76
C LYS A 121 -2.69 -9.97 14.09
N TRP A 122 -2.36 -9.89 12.81
CA TRP A 122 -2.80 -8.81 11.95
C TRP A 122 -4.28 -8.97 11.61
N HIS A 123 -5.02 -7.87 11.64
CA HIS A 123 -6.42 -7.78 11.27
C HIS A 123 -6.58 -6.75 10.15
N THR A 124 -6.00 -7.05 9.00
CA THR A 124 -6.00 -6.13 7.85
C THR A 124 -7.04 -6.49 6.79
N TRP A 125 -7.73 -7.60 6.95
CA TRP A 125 -8.69 -8.10 5.98
C TRP A 125 -10.06 -7.48 6.22
N ILE A 126 -10.85 -7.33 5.15
CA ILE A 126 -12.13 -6.64 5.21
C ILE A 126 -13.23 -7.68 5.35
N ASP A 127 -14.03 -7.57 6.41
CA ASP A 127 -15.33 -8.22 6.47
C ASP A 127 -16.32 -7.38 5.66
N PHE A 128 -16.55 -7.80 4.42
CA PHE A 128 -17.41 -7.07 3.50
C PHE A 128 -18.86 -7.08 3.96
N ASP A 129 -19.36 -8.19 4.51
CA ASP A 129 -20.74 -8.27 5.00
C ASP A 129 -20.93 -7.26 6.14
N LYS A 130 -19.98 -7.24 7.09
CA LYS A 130 -19.99 -6.27 8.19
C LYS A 130 -19.87 -4.83 7.71
N PHE A 131 -18.97 -4.57 6.76
CA PHE A 131 -18.82 -3.25 6.17
C PHE A 131 -20.13 -2.75 5.53
N GLN A 132 -20.84 -3.61 4.79
CA GLN A 132 -22.11 -3.24 4.15
C GLN A 132 -23.19 -2.90 5.19
N GLU A 133 -23.28 -3.66 6.29
CA GLU A 133 -24.19 -3.34 7.40
C GLU A 133 -23.89 -1.97 8.02
N LEU A 134 -22.62 -1.70 8.32
CA LEU A 134 -22.17 -0.45 8.93
C LEU A 134 -22.38 0.74 7.99
N TYR A 135 -22.11 0.56 6.71
CA TYR A 135 -22.36 1.57 5.68
C TYR A 135 -23.87 1.89 5.55
N ALA A 136 -24.73 0.87 5.56
CA ALA A 136 -26.17 1.06 5.53
C ALA A 136 -26.68 1.81 6.77
N ARG A 137 -26.13 1.52 7.96
CA ARG A 137 -26.41 2.27 9.20
C ARG A 137 -25.99 3.74 9.06
N TRP A 138 -24.74 3.99 8.68
CA TRP A 138 -24.23 5.35 8.47
C TRP A 138 -25.09 6.15 7.48
N LYS A 139 -25.53 5.52 6.37
CA LYS A 139 -26.45 6.15 5.41
C LYS A 139 -27.81 6.56 6.01
N ARG A 140 -28.30 5.79 6.99
CA ARG A 140 -29.62 6.00 7.60
C ARG A 140 -29.59 7.09 8.67
N ASP A 141 -28.60 7.06 9.54
CA ASP A 141 -28.60 7.87 10.78
C ASP A 141 -27.29 8.63 11.03
N GLY A 142 -26.30 8.52 10.14
CA GLY A 142 -25.01 9.21 10.28
C GLY A 142 -24.08 8.63 11.33
N THR A 143 -24.41 7.49 11.95
CA THR A 143 -23.53 6.83 12.93
C THR A 143 -22.16 6.58 12.30
N PRO A 144 -21.06 7.09 12.89
CA PRO A 144 -19.70 6.87 12.37
C PRO A 144 -19.36 5.39 12.22
N VAL A 145 -18.43 5.12 11.31
CA VAL A 145 -17.87 3.79 11.05
C VAL A 145 -16.38 3.87 11.35
N ASP A 146 -15.89 3.00 12.22
CA ASP A 146 -14.46 2.88 12.49
C ASP A 146 -13.85 1.77 11.61
N ALA A 147 -12.60 1.95 11.19
CA ALA A 147 -11.86 0.97 10.43
C ALA A 147 -11.79 -0.41 11.12
N LEU A 148 -11.71 -0.44 12.45
CA LEU A 148 -11.64 -1.69 13.22
C LEU A 148 -12.98 -2.45 13.26
N ASP A 149 -14.12 -1.78 13.06
CA ASP A 149 -15.45 -2.39 13.16
C ASP A 149 -15.71 -3.52 12.13
N TYR A 150 -14.95 -3.52 11.03
CA TYR A 150 -15.04 -4.48 9.93
C TYR A 150 -13.67 -5.06 9.54
N SER A 151 -12.70 -4.96 10.46
CA SER A 151 -11.38 -5.55 10.29
C SER A 151 -11.35 -6.96 10.88
N ILE A 152 -11.03 -7.94 10.05
CA ILE A 152 -10.90 -9.35 10.44
C ILE A 152 -9.48 -9.83 10.19
N GLU A 153 -9.17 -11.00 10.77
CA GLU A 153 -7.85 -11.61 10.72
C GLU A 153 -7.32 -11.66 9.28
N THR A 154 -6.08 -11.20 9.12
CA THR A 154 -5.34 -11.28 7.86
C THR A 154 -5.13 -12.75 7.50
N PRO A 155 -5.51 -13.19 6.28
CA PRO A 155 -5.25 -14.57 5.84
C PRO A 155 -3.76 -14.90 5.97
N ALA A 156 -3.45 -16.11 6.45
CA ALA A 156 -2.06 -16.51 6.73
C ALA A 156 -1.13 -16.40 5.50
N TRP A 157 -1.67 -16.66 4.30
CA TRP A 157 -0.96 -16.54 3.02
C TRP A 157 -0.71 -15.09 2.57
N ALA A 158 -1.41 -14.11 3.17
CA ALA A 158 -1.26 -12.69 2.88
C ALA A 158 -0.25 -12.00 3.81
N VAL A 159 0.01 -12.59 4.98
CA VAL A 159 0.94 -12.05 5.98
C VAL A 159 2.35 -11.99 5.39
N TYR A 160 3.06 -10.90 5.70
CA TYR A 160 4.45 -10.71 5.31
C TYR A 160 5.35 -11.83 5.84
N GLY A 161 6.14 -12.44 4.96
CA GLY A 161 7.00 -13.59 5.26
C GLY A 161 6.30 -14.95 5.11
N SER A 162 5.07 -14.99 4.60
CA SER A 162 4.37 -16.25 4.29
C SER A 162 5.01 -16.98 3.11
N ASN A 163 4.80 -18.31 3.02
CA ASN A 163 5.33 -19.11 1.92
C ASN A 163 4.68 -18.73 0.58
N GLU A 164 3.43 -18.29 0.63
CA GLU A 164 2.63 -17.88 -0.51
C GLU A 164 2.98 -16.46 -0.99
N GLN A 165 3.67 -15.68 -0.17
CA GLN A 165 4.11 -14.31 -0.47
C GLN A 165 2.96 -13.42 -0.96
N GLY A 166 1.78 -13.59 -0.36
CA GLY A 166 0.57 -12.85 -0.72
C GLY A 166 -0.30 -13.50 -1.78
N PHE A 167 0.17 -14.53 -2.47
CA PHE A 167 -0.62 -15.13 -3.56
C PHE A 167 -1.72 -16.03 -2.98
N ASP A 168 -2.98 -15.78 -3.33
CA ASP A 168 -4.10 -16.58 -2.85
C ASP A 168 -3.94 -18.06 -3.25
N PRO A 169 -3.97 -19.01 -2.30
CA PRO A 169 -3.85 -20.44 -2.59
C PRO A 169 -4.94 -20.99 -3.53
N SER A 170 -6.08 -20.31 -3.63
CA SER A 170 -7.17 -20.69 -4.55
C SER A 170 -6.90 -20.29 -6.00
N ASP A 171 -5.94 -19.37 -6.23
CA ASP A 171 -5.53 -18.93 -7.56
C ASP A 171 -4.45 -19.84 -8.17
N VAL A 172 -4.38 -19.85 -9.50
CA VAL A 172 -3.37 -20.61 -10.24
C VAL A 172 -2.28 -19.69 -10.74
N ARG A 173 -1.06 -19.82 -10.19
CA ARG A 173 0.09 -19.02 -10.61
C ARG A 173 0.58 -19.44 -12.00
N LEU A 174 0.33 -18.60 -13.00
CA LEU A 174 0.85 -18.78 -14.36
C LEU A 174 2.29 -18.26 -14.47
N LYS A 175 3.26 -19.18 -14.41
CA LYS A 175 4.66 -18.85 -14.71
C LYS A 175 4.85 -18.88 -16.23
N LYS A 176 5.24 -17.75 -16.84
CA LYS A 176 5.73 -17.78 -18.23
C LYS A 176 6.94 -18.71 -18.28
N ARG A 177 6.94 -19.66 -19.21
CA ARG A 177 8.12 -20.50 -19.46
C ARG A 177 9.29 -19.58 -19.79
N LYS A 178 10.45 -19.82 -19.21
CA LYS A 178 11.70 -19.26 -19.76
C LYS A 178 11.75 -19.68 -21.22
N VAL A 179 11.85 -18.72 -22.12
CA VAL A 179 12.28 -19.03 -23.48
C VAL A 179 13.74 -19.44 -23.33
N GLU A 180 14.02 -20.74 -23.39
CA GLU A 180 15.38 -21.22 -23.61
C GLU A 180 15.78 -20.74 -25.02
N GLY A 181 16.76 -19.83 -25.11
CA GLY A 181 17.35 -19.43 -26.40
C GLY A 181 17.19 -17.97 -26.81
N CYS A 182 17.49 -17.00 -25.94
CA CYS A 182 18.08 -15.75 -26.40
C CYS A 182 19.51 -15.69 -25.88
N GLU A 183 20.42 -16.29 -26.65
CA GLU A 183 21.84 -15.93 -26.63
C GLU A 183 22.02 -14.61 -27.38
N GLU A 184 22.87 -13.76 -26.80
CA GLU A 184 23.42 -12.44 -27.20
C GLU A 184 22.49 -11.21 -27.20
#